data_AF-A0AAQ5XUX3-F1
#
_entry.id   AF-A0AAQ5XUX3-F1
#
_cell.length_a   1.000
_cell.length_b   1.000
_cell.length_c   1.000
_cell.angle_alpha   90.00
_cell.angle_beta   90.00
_cell.angle_gamma   90.00
#
_symmetry.space_group_name_H-M   'P 1'
#
loop_
_entity.id
_entity.type
_entity.pdbx_description
1 polymer ?
#
loop_
_entity_poly.entity_id
_entity_poly.type
_entity_poly.pdbx_seq_one_letter_code
_entity_poly.pdbx_strand_id
1 'polypeptide(L)'
;MAKLKLRDSDLCWRCHRSKGTLLHMLYDCYLAQNLWKTIIGFVNKVLGTKFVQNPALCTLGIGVREEGLTVQQTLWCRLALSTGLIYDTCAGVLLS
;
A
#
# COMPACT_ATOMS: atom_id res chain seq x y z
N MET A 1 -11.47 8.62 19.04
CA MET A 1 -11.10 7.58 18.04
C MET A 1 -11.48 6.23 18.61
N ALA A 2 -12.34 5.47 17.93
CA ALA A 2 -12.73 4.14 18.38
C ALA A 2 -11.54 3.18 18.29
N LYS A 3 -11.23 2.45 19.36
CA LYS A 3 -10.23 1.37 19.35
C LYS A 3 -10.94 0.10 18.92
N LEU A 4 -10.76 -0.31 17.67
CA LEU A 4 -10.98 -1.70 17.30
C LEU A 4 -9.94 -2.52 18.06
N LYS A 5 -10.35 -3.27 19.11
CA LYS A 5 -9.49 -4.18 19.89
C LYS A 5 -9.10 -5.40 19.06
N LEU A 6 -8.49 -5.17 17.90
CA LEU A 6 -8.03 -6.22 17.00
C LEU A 6 -6.68 -6.81 17.44
N ARG A 7 -5.93 -6.09 18.28
CA ARG A 7 -4.60 -6.46 18.78
C ARG A 7 -4.34 -5.92 20.18
N ASP A 8 -3.50 -6.62 20.93
CA ASP A 8 -3.07 -6.26 22.29
C ASP A 8 -2.00 -5.15 22.33
N SER A 9 -1.32 -4.91 21.21
CA SER A 9 -0.29 -3.87 21.07
C SER A 9 -0.74 -2.74 20.15
N ASP A 10 -0.42 -1.50 20.51
CA ASP A 10 -0.61 -0.32 19.65
C ASP A 10 0.59 -0.05 18.72
N LEU A 11 1.56 -0.95 18.66
CA LEU A 11 2.71 -0.86 17.75
C LEU A 11 2.36 -1.30 16.33
N CYS A 12 3.14 -0.80 15.38
CA CYS A 12 3.07 -1.18 13.97
C CYS A 12 3.30 -2.68 13.83
N TRP A 13 2.40 -3.36 13.12
CA TRP A 13 2.49 -4.79 12.89
C TRP A 13 3.62 -5.24 11.96
N ARG A 14 4.20 -4.31 11.22
CA ARG A 14 5.33 -4.59 10.32
C ARG A 14 6.66 -4.41 11.04
N CYS A 15 6.88 -3.23 11.62
CA CYS A 15 8.18 -2.87 12.16
C CYS A 15 8.32 -3.11 13.66
N HIS A 16 7.22 -3.28 14.40
CA HIS A 16 7.18 -3.41 15.85
C HIS A 16 7.95 -2.30 16.62
N ARG A 17 8.15 -1.12 16.02
CA ARG A 17 8.96 -0.02 16.58
C ARG A 17 8.15 1.24 16.87
N SER A 18 7.31 1.64 15.94
CA SER A 18 6.51 2.87 16.04
C SER A 18 5.04 2.56 16.29
N LYS A 19 4.29 3.54 16.80
CA LYS A 19 2.84 3.41 16.95
C LYS A 19 2.18 3.07 15.61
N GLY A 20 1.36 2.04 15.62
CA GLY A 20 0.64 1.51 14.47
C GLY A 20 -0.57 2.35 14.09
N THR A 21 -0.36 3.61 13.71
CA THR A 21 -1.43 4.38 13.05
C THR A 21 -1.71 3.80 11.67
N LEU A 22 -2.93 4.00 11.16
CA LEU A 22 -3.32 3.48 9.84
C LEU A 22 -2.38 3.98 8.74
N LEU A 23 -2.04 5.27 8.75
CA LEU A 23 -1.09 5.84 7.79
C LEU A 23 0.32 5.24 7.93
N HIS A 24 0.80 5.04 9.17
CA HIS A 24 2.10 4.42 9.38
C HIS A 24 2.12 2.96 8.88
N MET A 25 1.11 2.17 9.21
CA MET A 25 1.01 0.77 8.82
C MET A 25 0.90 0.58 7.30
N LEU A 26 0.19 1.47 6.61
CA LEU A 26 -0.05 1.36 5.17
C LEU A 26 1.01 2.07 4.32
N TYR A 27 1.68 3.11 4.82
CA TYR A 27 2.59 3.92 4.02
C TYR A 27 3.87 4.35 4.74
N ASP A 28 3.82 5.03 5.90
CA ASP A 28 5.04 5.65 6.46
C ASP A 28 6.05 4.65 7.02
N CYS A 29 5.62 3.43 7.36
CA CYS A 29 6.52 2.39 7.83
C CYS A 29 7.57 2.08 6.75
N TYR A 30 8.85 2.02 7.12
CA TYR A 30 9.94 1.77 6.17
C TYR A 30 9.78 0.44 5.41
N LEU A 31 9.16 -0.57 6.03
CA LEU A 31 8.85 -1.84 5.37
C LEU A 31 7.73 -1.66 4.34
N ALA A 32 6.70 -0.87 4.66
CA ALA A 32 5.65 -0.52 3.71
C ALA A 32 6.21 0.33 2.55
N GLN A 33 7.07 1.31 2.84
CA GLN A 33 7.79 2.08 1.82
C GLN A 33 8.57 1.19 0.85
N ASN A 34 9.32 0.21 1.37
CA ASN A 34 10.09 -0.72 0.53
C ASN A 34 9.19 -1.62 -0.34
N LEU A 35 8.06 -2.08 0.20
CA LEU A 35 7.04 -2.78 -0.57
C LEU A 35 6.54 -1.90 -1.72
N TRP A 36 6.16 -0.66 -1.41
CA TRP A 36 5.64 0.27 -2.40
C TRP A 36 6.62 0.61 -3.51
N LYS A 37 7.91 0.77 -3.19
CA LYS A 37 8.97 0.93 -4.20
C LYS A 37 8.98 -0.23 -5.18
N THR A 38 8.85 -1.45 -4.68
CA THR A 38 8.83 -2.67 -5.51
C THR A 38 7.59 -2.71 -6.40
N ILE A 39 6.40 -2.47 -5.84
CA ILE A 39 5.13 -2.50 -6.58
C ILE A 39 5.11 -1.41 -7.66
N ILE A 40 5.45 -0.17 -7.31
CA ILE A 40 5.47 0.95 -8.25
C ILE A 40 6.52 0.74 -9.33
N GLY A 41 7.71 0.25 -8.98
CA GLY A 41 8.74 -0.11 -9.95
C GLY A 41 8.26 -1.17 -10.95
N PHE A 42 7.53 -2.18 -10.47
CA PHE A 42 6.93 -3.19 -11.32
C PHE A 42 5.84 -2.61 -12.24
N VAL A 43 4.91 -1.82 -11.70
CA VAL A 43 3.84 -1.18 -12.48
C VAL A 43 4.41 -0.27 -13.57
N ASN A 44 5.39 0.58 -13.22
CA ASN A 44 6.07 1.45 -14.17
C ASN A 44 6.75 0.66 -15.29
N LYS A 45 7.41 -0.47 -14.95
CA LYS A 45 8.05 -1.34 -15.94
C LYS A 45 7.04 -1.98 -16.90
N VAL A 46 5.90 -2.44 -16.39
CA VAL A 46 4.88 -3.12 -17.20
C VAL A 46 4.16 -2.14 -18.12
N LEU A 47 3.89 -0.92 -17.65
CA LEU A 47 3.07 0.06 -18.38
C LEU A 47 3.88 1.11 -19.12
N GLY A 48 5.20 1.20 -18.89
CA GLY A 48 6.03 2.26 -19.44
C GLY A 48 5.76 3.63 -18.83
N THR A 49 5.16 3.68 -17.63
CA THR A 49 4.78 4.91 -16.93
C THR A 49 5.84 5.35 -15.92
N LYS A 50 5.64 6.52 -15.30
CA LYS A 50 6.55 7.11 -14.31
C LYS A 50 5.81 7.50 -13.03
N PHE A 51 5.00 6.57 -12.50
CA PHE A 51 4.33 6.79 -11.23
C PHE A 51 5.34 7.09 -10.13
N VAL A 52 5.04 8.14 -9.38
CA VAL A 52 5.78 8.52 -8.18
C VAL A 52 5.07 7.96 -6.97
N GLN A 53 5.84 7.32 -6.09
CA GLN A 53 5.31 6.79 -4.84
C GLN A 53 4.79 7.94 -3.98
N ASN A 54 3.49 7.92 -3.66
CA ASN A 54 2.87 8.89 -2.79
C ASN A 54 1.78 8.19 -1.95
N PRO A 55 1.42 8.72 -0.76
CA PRO A 55 0.47 8.06 0.10
C PRO A 55 -0.91 7.89 -0.54
N ALA A 56 -1.40 8.83 -1.34
CA ALA A 56 -2.72 8.72 -1.98
C ALA A 56 -2.76 7.62 -3.06
N LEU A 57 -1.69 7.46 -3.83
CA LEU A 57 -1.54 6.42 -4.83
C LEU A 57 -1.38 5.05 -4.17
N CYS A 58 -0.48 4.96 -3.19
CA CYS A 58 -0.19 3.72 -2.48
C CYS A 58 -1.38 3.26 -1.63
N THR A 59 -1.97 4.13 -0.81
CA THR A 59 -3.04 3.72 0.12
C THR A 59 -4.43 3.72 -0.51
N LEU A 60 -4.71 4.59 -1.49
CA LEU A 60 -6.06 4.78 -2.05
C LEU A 60 -6.13 4.55 -3.56
N GLY A 61 -5.01 4.32 -4.26
CA GLY A 61 -4.99 4.18 -5.72
C GLY A 61 -5.39 5.45 -6.47
N ILE A 62 -5.24 6.62 -5.84
CA ILE A 62 -5.56 7.93 -6.43
C ILE A 62 -4.38 8.39 -7.29
N GLY A 63 -4.65 8.89 -8.51
CA GLY A 63 -3.63 9.38 -9.46
C GLY A 63 -3.44 8.51 -10.71
N VAL A 64 -3.94 7.27 -10.71
CA VAL A 64 -3.84 6.35 -11.88
C VAL A 64 -4.63 6.86 -13.10
N ARG A 65 -5.66 7.69 -12.91
CA ARG A 65 -6.56 8.14 -13.98
C ARG A 65 -5.97 9.26 -14.85
N GLU A 66 -4.92 9.93 -14.38
CA GLU A 66 -4.39 11.15 -15.02
C GLU A 66 -3.28 10.86 -16.05
N GLU A 67 -2.75 9.63 -16.10
CA GLU A 67 -1.60 9.28 -16.94
C GLU A 67 -1.94 8.82 -18.37
N GLY A 68 -3.14 9.16 -18.88
CA GLY A 68 -3.54 8.79 -20.25
C GLY A 68 -3.69 7.26 -20.47
N LEU A 69 -3.79 6.49 -19.38
CA LEU A 69 -3.98 5.04 -19.41
C LEU A 69 -5.38 4.68 -19.90
N THR A 70 -5.48 3.55 -20.60
CA THR A 70 -6.78 2.98 -20.97
C THR A 70 -7.57 2.55 -19.72
N VAL A 71 -8.88 2.37 -19.86
CA VAL A 71 -9.75 1.88 -18.79
C VAL A 71 -9.24 0.54 -18.24
N GLN A 72 -8.80 -0.37 -19.13
CA GLN A 72 -8.28 -1.68 -18.72
C GLN A 72 -6.96 -1.57 -17.95
N GLN A 73 -6.02 -0.74 -18.40
CA GLN A 73 -4.77 -0.51 -17.67
C GLN A 73 -5.03 0.15 -16.31
N THR A 74 -5.98 1.08 -16.25
CA THR A 74 -6.40 1.72 -14.99
C THR A 74 -6.96 0.70 -14.01
N LEU A 75 -7.83 -0.20 -14.47
CA LEU A 75 -8.38 -1.26 -13.64
C LEU A 75 -7.30 -2.24 -13.18
N TRP A 76 -6.39 -2.62 -14.08
CA TRP A 76 -5.28 -3.50 -13.74
C TRP A 76 -4.33 -2.87 -12.71
N CYS A 77 -3.98 -1.59 -12.86
CA CYS A 77 -3.22 -0.83 -11.86
C CYS A 77 -3.89 -0.85 -10.49
N ARG A 78 -5.20 -0.56 -10.43
CA ARG A 78 -5.94 -0.55 -9.17
C ARG A 78 -5.95 -1.93 -8.52
N LEU A 79 -6.08 -2.99 -9.30
CA LEU A 79 -5.99 -4.37 -8.81
C LEU A 79 -4.59 -4.73 -8.33
N ALA A 80 -3.53 -4.34 -9.05
CA ALA A 80 -2.16 -4.60 -8.64
C ALA A 80 -1.81 -3.90 -7.32
N LEU A 81 -2.24 -2.65 -7.16
CA LEU A 81 -2.05 -1.89 -5.92
C LEU A 81 -2.87 -2.46 -4.75
N SER A 82 -4.12 -2.87 -4.98
CA SER A 82 -4.99 -3.41 -3.94
C SER A 82 -4.61 -4.84 -3.53
N THR A 83 -4.21 -5.69 -4.46
CA THR A 83 -3.74 -7.05 -4.14
C THR A 83 -2.42 -7.01 -3.38
N GLY A 84 -1.46 -6.17 -3.75
CA GLY A 84 -0.23 -5.96 -2.98
C GLY A 84 -0.51 -5.53 -1.54
N LEU A 85 -1.51 -4.67 -1.33
CA LEU A 85 -1.99 -4.30 0.00
C LEU A 85 -2.63 -5.47 0.75
N ILE A 86 -3.57 -6.19 0.13
CA ILE A 86 -4.33 -7.26 0.78
C ILE A 86 -3.41 -8.41 1.20
N TYR A 87 -2.51 -8.86 0.33
CA TYR A 87 -1.56 -9.93 0.67
C TYR A 87 -0.70 -9.57 1.87
N ASP A 88 -0.21 -8.34 1.91
CA ASP A 88 0.64 -7.90 3.00
C ASP A 88 -0.16 -7.71 4.30
N THR A 89 -1.33 -7.04 4.22
CA THR A 89 -2.17 -6.75 5.38
C THR A 89 -2.79 -8.01 5.99
N CYS A 90 -3.24 -8.96 5.18
CA CYS A 90 -3.77 -10.24 5.66
C CYS A 90 -2.68 -11.11 6.30
N ALA A 91 -1.48 -11.15 5.74
CA ALA A 91 -0.35 -11.86 6.35
C ALA A 91 0.00 -11.24 7.72
N GLY A 92 -0.01 -9.91 7.81
CA GLY A 92 0.22 -9.18 9.05
C GLY A 92 -0.78 -9.45 10.16
N VAL A 93 -2.07 -9.41 9.84
CA VAL A 93 -3.16 -9.54 10.82
C VAL A 93 -3.37 -10.99 11.28
N LEU A 94 -3.10 -11.99 10.43
CA LEU A 94 -3.24 -13.41 10.80
C LEU A 94 -2.08 -13.96 11.63
N LEU A 95 -0.90 -13.35 11.58
CA LEU A 95 0.33 -13.82 12.25
C LEU A 95 0.62 -13.12 13.58
N SER A 96 -0.38 -12.50 14.20
CA SER A 96 -0.23 -11.65 15.40
C SER A 96 -1.37 -11.75 16.38
#